data_AF-A0A143X990-F1
#
_entry.id   AF-A0A143X990-F1
#
_cell.length_a   1.000
_cell.length_b   1.000
_cell.length_c   1.000
_cell.angle_alpha   90.00
_cell.angle_beta   90.00
_cell.angle_gamma   90.00
#
_symmetry.space_group_name_H-M   'P 1'
#
loop_
_entity.id
_entity.type
_entity.pdbx_description
1 polymer ?
#
loop_
_entity_poly.entity_id
_entity_poly.type
_entity_poly.pdbx_seq_one_letter_code
_entity_poly.pdbx_strand_id
1 'polypeptide(L)'
;MDLLQMILIVLVVVIVAAVGYYIYTIMSFRKLILFESELKKHPSDEKVKEYMQRYAHTFVPKNPQVLESRAKVYRVIKQSDAVSYETKKALREFLEKRNVNTLTTSKQAKERLEDMKELSESDE
;
A
#
# COMPACT_ATOMS: atom_id res chain seq x y z
N MET A 1 9.79 -13.67 -44.35
CA MET A 1 9.38 -13.76 -42.93
C MET A 1 7.90 -14.01 -42.95
N ASP A 2 7.48 -15.19 -42.50
CA ASP A 2 6.08 -15.59 -42.64
C ASP A 2 5.21 -14.94 -41.57
N LEU A 3 3.92 -14.77 -41.85
CA LEU A 3 2.96 -14.12 -40.95
C LEU A 3 2.99 -14.72 -39.53
N LEU A 4 3.14 -16.05 -39.44
CA LEU A 4 3.22 -16.77 -38.17
C LEU A 4 4.49 -16.42 -37.37
N GLN A 5 5.63 -16.18 -38.04
CA GLN A 5 6.86 -15.72 -37.39
C GLN A 5 6.71 -14.27 -36.88
N MET A 6 6.06 -13.39 -37.65
CA MET A 6 5.79 -12.01 -37.21
C MET A 6 4.89 -11.97 -35.96
N ILE A 7 3.84 -12.79 -35.93
CA ILE A 7 2.94 -12.92 -34.77
C ILE A 7 3.72 -13.39 -33.54
N LEU A 8 4.57 -14.42 -33.69
CA LEU A 8 5.40 -14.94 -32.60
C LEU A 8 6.35 -13.88 -32.04
N ILE A 9 7.01 -13.10 -32.89
CA ILE A 9 7.92 -12.03 -32.45
C ILE A 9 7.17 -10.97 -31.65
N VAL A 10 6.01 -10.52 -32.15
CA VAL A 10 5.18 -9.54 -31.43
C VAL A 10 4.74 -10.08 -30.07
N LEU A 11 4.32 -11.34 -30.02
CA LEU A 11 3.86 -11.98 -28.78
C LEU A 11 4.99 -12.07 -27.75
N VAL A 12 6.21 -12.43 -28.17
CA VAL A 12 7.40 -12.42 -27.30
C VAL A 12 7.69 -11.02 -26.77
N VAL A 13 7.64 -9.98 -27.61
CA VAL A 13 7.87 -8.59 -27.16
C VAL A 13 6.83 -8.16 -26.14
N VAL A 14 5.56 -8.49 -26.34
CA VAL A 14 4.48 -8.19 -25.38
C VAL A 14 4.71 -8.92 -24.05
N ILE A 15 5.09 -10.20 -24.09
CA ILE A 15 5.41 -10.97 -22.87
C ILE A 15 6.57 -10.33 -22.12
N VAL A 16 7.67 -10.00 -22.80
CA VAL A 16 8.85 -9.39 -22.17
C VAL A 16 8.49 -8.04 -21.54
N ALA A 17 7.71 -7.22 -22.24
CA ALA A 17 7.23 -5.94 -21.70
C ALA A 17 6.34 -6.13 -20.46
N ALA A 18 5.41 -7.09 -20.49
CA ALA A 18 4.54 -7.39 -19.36
C ALA A 18 5.32 -7.90 -18.14
N VAL A 19 6.28 -8.82 -18.35
CA VAL A 19 7.15 -9.33 -17.28
C VAL A 19 8.02 -8.21 -16.71
N GLY A 20 8.61 -7.38 -17.56
CA GLY A 20 9.41 -6.22 -17.14
C GLY A 20 8.60 -5.25 -16.29
N TYR A 21 7.38 -4.92 -16.71
CA TYR A 21 6.45 -4.09 -15.95
C TYR A 21 6.11 -4.72 -14.59
N TYR A 22 5.81 -6.03 -14.57
CA TYR A 22 5.50 -6.74 -13.33
C TYR A 22 6.67 -6.70 -12.34
N ILE A 23 7.90 -6.97 -12.79
CA ILE A 23 9.11 -6.89 -11.95
C ILE A 23 9.30 -5.47 -11.39
N TYR A 24 9.10 -4.44 -12.23
CA TYR A 24 9.18 -3.05 -11.80
C TYR A 24 8.18 -2.72 -10.68
N THR A 25 6.93 -3.17 -10.78
CA THR A 25 5.91 -2.93 -9.76
C THR A 25 6.24 -3.60 -8.42
N ILE A 26 6.79 -4.82 -8.43
CA ILE A 26 7.24 -5.49 -7.21
C ILE A 26 8.40 -4.74 -6.56
N MET A 27 9.36 -4.29 -7.37
CA MET A 27 10.54 -3.60 -6.88
C MET A 27 10.19 -2.25 -6.25
N SER A 28 9.30 -1.46 -6.87
CA SER A 28 8.83 -0.20 -6.30
C SER A 28 8.07 -0.41 -4.99
N PHE A 29 7.24 -1.46 -4.91
CA PHE A 29 6.55 -1.83 -3.67
C PHE A 29 7.52 -2.25 -2.55
N ARG A 30 8.57 -3.02 -2.87
CA ARG A 30 9.62 -3.37 -1.89
C ARG A 30 10.36 -2.14 -1.38
N LYS A 31 10.71 -1.20 -2.26
CA LYS A 31 11.34 0.08 -1.87
C LYS A 31 10.44 0.89 -0.95
N LEU A 32 9.13 0.91 -1.20
CA LEU A 32 8.16 1.56 -0.31
C LEU A 32 8.15 0.92 1.09
N ILE A 33 8.15 -0.42 1.18
CA ILE A 33 8.19 -1.13 2.48
C ILE A 33 9.49 -0.83 3.25
N LEU A 34 10.63 -0.79 2.57
CA LEU A 34 11.90 -0.43 3.19
C LEU A 34 11.87 0.99 3.73
N PHE A 35 11.35 1.93 2.93
CA PHE A 35 11.17 3.32 3.35
C PHE A 35 10.26 3.45 4.58
N GLU A 36 9.17 2.68 4.65
CA GLU A 36 8.29 2.66 5.83
C GLU A 36 8.99 2.18 7.09
N SER A 37 9.92 1.22 6.98
CA SER A 37 10.72 0.76 8.11
C SER A 37 11.60 1.89 8.66
N GLU A 38 12.22 2.66 7.77
CA GLU A 38 13.03 3.82 8.14
C GLU A 38 12.18 4.95 8.73
N LEU A 39 11.03 5.25 8.11
CA LEU A 39 10.09 6.26 8.57
C LEU A 39 9.55 5.98 9.98
N LYS A 40 9.31 4.71 10.33
CA LYS A 40 8.90 4.33 11.68
C LYS A 40 9.99 4.57 12.72
N LYS A 41 11.27 4.41 12.34
CA LYS A 41 12.42 4.60 13.25
C LYS A 41 12.77 6.07 13.43
N HIS A 42 12.71 6.84 12.34
CA HIS A 42 13.09 8.24 12.31
C HIS A 42 11.99 9.07 11.63
N PRO A 43 10.84 9.25 12.28
CA PRO A 43 9.75 10.04 11.71
C PRO A 43 10.12 11.53 11.67
N SER A 44 9.89 12.16 10.52
CA SER A 44 10.01 13.61 10.32
C SER A 44 9.01 14.09 9.27
N ASP A 45 8.68 15.38 9.27
CA ASP A 45 7.74 15.95 8.30
C ASP A 45 8.16 15.70 6.86
N GLU A 46 9.45 15.86 6.55
CA GLU A 46 10.01 15.62 5.22
C GLU A 46 9.83 14.17 4.79
N LYS A 47 10.16 13.21 5.66
CA LYS A 47 10.01 11.78 5.34
C LYS A 47 8.55 11.36 5.21
N VAL A 48 7.63 11.96 5.98
CA VAL A 48 6.19 11.71 5.81
C VAL A 48 5.67 12.25 4.48
N LYS A 49 6.13 13.43 4.04
CA LYS A 49 5.79 13.97 2.72
C LYS A 49 6.35 13.10 1.60
N GLU A 50 7.60 12.67 1.72
CA GLU A 50 8.25 11.76 0.78
C GLU A 50 7.53 10.40 0.74
N TYR A 51 7.08 9.88 1.89
CA TYR A 51 6.27 8.68 1.96
C TYR A 51 5.00 8.80 1.11
N MET A 52 4.24 9.88 1.28
CA MET A 52 3.01 10.11 0.53
C MET A 52 3.29 10.19 -0.97
N GLN A 53 4.37 10.87 -1.38
CA GLN A 53 4.77 10.91 -2.79
C GLN A 53 5.11 9.51 -3.32
N ARG A 54 5.99 8.77 -2.64
CA ARG A 54 6.38 7.40 -3.04
C ARG A 54 5.18 6.47 -3.10
N TYR A 55 4.28 6.55 -2.13
CA TYR A 55 3.04 5.77 -2.11
C TYR A 55 2.16 6.10 -3.31
N ALA A 56 1.99 7.37 -3.66
CA ALA A 56 1.16 7.78 -4.79
C ALA A 56 1.63 7.21 -6.14
N HIS A 57 2.94 7.00 -6.30
CA HIS A 57 3.54 6.45 -7.51
C HIS A 57 3.78 4.93 -7.47
N THR A 58 3.44 4.27 -6.37
CA THR A 58 3.66 2.84 -6.19
C THR A 58 2.34 2.09 -6.30
N PHE A 59 2.33 1.01 -7.06
CA PHE A 59 1.20 0.07 -7.00
C PHE A 59 1.18 -0.59 -5.61
N VAL A 60 0.14 -0.33 -4.84
CA VAL A 60 -0.06 -0.92 -3.52
C VAL A 60 -1.22 -1.91 -3.60
N PRO A 61 -0.97 -3.22 -3.33
CA PRO A 61 -2.04 -4.21 -3.28
C PRO A 61 -3.12 -3.83 -2.26
N LYS A 62 -4.39 -3.92 -2.65
CA LYS A 62 -5.54 -3.61 -1.79
C LYS A 62 -5.95 -4.76 -0.87
N ASN A 63 -5.01 -5.63 -0.49
CA ASN A 63 -5.33 -6.72 0.42
C ASN A 63 -5.38 -6.23 1.88
N PRO A 64 -6.18 -6.87 2.76
CA PRO A 64 -6.36 -6.38 4.14
C PRO A 64 -5.05 -6.27 4.94
N GLN A 65 -4.13 -7.22 4.75
CA GLN A 65 -2.86 -7.25 5.47
C GLN A 65 -1.94 -6.07 5.13
N VAL A 66 -1.86 -5.69 3.85
CA VAL A 66 -1.08 -4.53 3.41
C VAL A 66 -1.71 -3.25 3.97
N LEU A 67 -3.03 -3.08 3.85
CA LEU A 67 -3.74 -1.91 4.37
C LEU A 67 -3.55 -1.74 5.89
N GLU A 68 -3.62 -2.82 6.67
CA GLU A 68 -3.36 -2.78 8.12
C GLU A 68 -1.90 -2.41 8.43
N SER A 69 -0.93 -2.85 7.63
CA SER A 69 0.47 -2.43 7.78
C SER A 69 0.63 -0.91 7.61
N ARG A 70 -0.11 -0.30 6.67
CA ARG A 70 -0.14 1.17 6.47
C ARG A 70 -0.83 1.89 7.61
N ALA A 71 -1.91 1.32 8.14
CA ALA A 71 -2.54 1.82 9.36
C ALA A 71 -1.55 1.84 10.53
N LYS A 72 -0.72 0.80 10.68
CA LYS A 72 0.36 0.78 11.69
C LYS A 72 1.42 1.86 11.47
N VAL A 73 1.82 2.13 10.22
CA VAL A 73 2.72 3.26 9.89
C VAL A 73 2.11 4.57 10.37
N TYR A 74 0.84 4.82 10.04
CA TYR A 74 0.13 6.01 10.50
C TYR A 74 0.05 6.12 12.02
N ARG A 75 -0.24 5.03 12.75
CA ARG A 75 -0.31 5.03 14.22
C ARG A 75 1.03 5.46 14.85
N VAL A 76 2.15 4.94 14.34
CA VAL A 76 3.49 5.33 14.80
C VAL A 76 3.75 6.81 14.55
N ILE A 77 3.45 7.29 13.33
CA ILE A 77 3.64 8.71 12.96
C ILE A 77 2.76 9.62 13.81
N LYS A 78 1.50 9.24 14.06
CA LYS A 78 0.54 10.00 14.87
C LYS A 78 1.06 10.24 16.29
N GLN A 79 1.71 9.24 16.88
CA GLN A 79 2.28 9.29 18.23
C GLN A 79 3.65 9.98 18.30
N SER A 80 4.30 10.24 17.17
CA SER A 80 5.61 10.89 17.15
C SER A 80 5.50 12.40 17.36
N ASP A 81 6.26 12.94 18.31
CA ASP A 81 6.37 14.39 18.52
C ASP A 81 7.22 15.09 17.44
N ALA A 82 8.01 14.33 16.67
CA ALA A 82 8.87 14.85 15.60
C ALA A 82 8.12 15.21 14.31
N VAL A 83 6.80 14.98 14.27
CA VAL A 83 5.95 15.25 13.10
C VAL A 83 4.88 16.26 13.50
N SER A 84 4.76 17.32 12.72
CA SER A 84 3.79 18.38 12.95
C SER A 84 2.36 17.88 12.81
N TYR A 85 1.44 18.55 13.50
CA TYR A 85 0.01 18.26 13.41
C TYR A 85 -0.51 18.34 11.97
N GLU A 86 -0.10 19.36 11.21
CA GLU A 86 -0.50 19.54 9.81
C GLU A 86 -0.06 18.37 8.93
N THR A 87 1.17 17.87 9.11
CA THR A 87 1.67 16.73 8.36
C THR A 87 0.94 15.43 8.74
N LYS A 88 0.62 15.23 10.03
CA LYS A 88 -0.21 14.09 10.49
C LYS A 88 -1.62 14.13 9.90
N LYS A 89 -2.22 15.32 9.82
CA LYS A 89 -3.55 15.52 9.22
C LYS A 89 -3.53 15.22 7.72
N ALA A 90 -2.56 15.76 6.98
CA ALA A 90 -2.38 15.48 5.56
C ALA A 90 -2.19 13.98 5.29
N LEU A 91 -1.36 13.31 6.10
CA LEU A 91 -1.15 11.87 5.99
C LEU A 91 -2.44 11.07 6.22
N ARG A 92 -3.24 11.46 7.21
CA ARG A 92 -4.53 10.82 7.50
C ARG A 92 -5.46 10.92 6.30
N GLU A 93 -5.68 12.11 5.79
CA GLU A 93 -6.55 12.36 4.63
C GLU A 93 -6.05 11.61 3.38
N PHE A 94 -4.73 11.57 3.18
CA PHE A 94 -4.11 10.84 2.08
C PHE A 94 -4.37 9.33 2.14
N LEU A 95 -4.31 8.74 3.33
CA LEU A 95 -4.52 7.32 3.57
C LEU A 95 -6.01 6.94 3.52
N GLU A 96 -6.89 7.77 4.07
CA GLU A 96 -8.34 7.57 4.01
C GLU A 96 -8.85 7.58 2.56
N LYS A 97 -8.36 8.50 1.71
CA LYS A 97 -8.64 8.50 0.26
C LYS A 97 -8.24 7.21 -0.45
N ARG A 98 -7.38 6.39 0.18
CA ARG A 98 -6.90 5.10 -0.35
C ARG A 98 -7.48 3.90 0.39
N ASN A 99 -8.55 4.09 1.16
CA ASN A 99 -9.22 3.05 1.95
C ASN A 99 -8.32 2.39 3.00
N VAL A 100 -7.27 3.09 3.45
CA VAL A 100 -6.49 2.65 4.61
C VAL A 100 -7.24 3.09 5.86
N ASN A 101 -7.62 2.14 6.70
CA ASN A 101 -8.33 2.44 7.94
C ASN A 101 -7.37 3.02 8.99
N THR A 102 -7.35 4.35 9.10
CA THR A 102 -6.56 5.10 10.09
C THR A 102 -7.27 5.25 11.43
N LEU A 103 -8.54 4.84 11.52
CA LEU A 103 -9.46 5.12 12.63
C LEU A 103 -9.57 4.00 13.67
N THR A 104 -9.00 2.83 13.43
CA THR A 104 -9.15 1.71 14.36
C THR A 104 -8.21 1.82 15.57
N THR A 105 -8.78 2.23 16.71
CA THR A 105 -8.64 1.45 17.94
C THR A 105 -9.07 0.02 17.62
N SER A 106 -8.38 -0.98 18.17
CA SER A 106 -8.56 -2.40 17.83
C SER A 106 -10.00 -2.95 18.00
N LYS A 107 -10.93 -2.15 18.55
CA LYS A 107 -12.33 -2.50 18.79
C LYS A 107 -13.16 -2.60 17.49
N GLN A 108 -13.11 -1.58 16.62
CA GLN A 108 -13.88 -1.58 15.36
C GLN A 108 -13.34 -2.56 14.31
N ALA A 109 -12.04 -2.90 14.38
CA ALA A 109 -11.44 -3.92 13.53
C ALA A 109 -11.86 -5.33 13.96
N LYS A 110 -12.13 -5.55 15.26
CA LYS A 110 -12.61 -6.82 15.80
C LYS A 110 -14.09 -7.06 15.45
N GLU A 111 -14.96 -6.07 15.66
CA GLU A 111 -16.39 -6.17 15.30
C GLU A 111 -16.56 -6.52 13.83
N ARG A 112 -15.86 -5.85 12.90
CA ARG A 112 -15.97 -6.17 11.47
C ARG A 112 -15.43 -7.54 11.05
N LEU A 113 -14.47 -8.08 11.82
CA LEU A 113 -13.93 -9.42 11.59
C LEU A 113 -14.88 -10.50 12.14
N GLU A 114 -15.58 -10.21 13.23
CA GLU A 114 -16.66 -11.05 13.77
C GLU A 114 -17.87 -11.03 12.82
N ASP A 115 -18.29 -9.85 12.34
CA ASP A 115 -19.39 -9.71 11.36
C ASP A 115 -19.12 -10.46 10.04
N MET A 116 -17.88 -10.41 9.52
CA MET A 116 -17.51 -11.15 8.31
C MET A 116 -17.45 -12.66 8.52
N LYS A 117 -17.20 -13.11 9.76
CA LYS A 117 -17.13 -14.52 10.11
C LYS A 117 -18.53 -15.12 10.31
N GLU A 118 -19.43 -14.36 10.94
CA GLU A 118 -20.84 -14.72 11.07
C GLU A 118 -21.53 -14.83 9.69
N LEU A 119 -21.22 -13.93 8.75
CA LEU A 119 -21.73 -14.03 7.37
C LEU A 119 -21.23 -15.26 6.60
N SER A 120 -20.07 -15.81 6.96
CA SER A 120 -19.52 -17.02 6.32
C SER A 120 -20.05 -18.31 6.92
N GLU A 121 -20.56 -18.26 8.16
CA GLU A 121 -21.12 -19.40 8.90
C GLU A 121 -22.65 -19.48 8.76
N SER A 122 -23.32 -18.43 8.25
CA SER A 122 -24.77 -18.41 8.00
C SER A 122 -25.21 -18.99 6.66
N ASP A 123 -24.26 -19.32 5.77
CA ASP A 123 -24.51 -19.88 4.44
C ASP A 123 -24.22 -21.42 4.36
N GLU A 124 -23.95 -22.09 5.49
CA GLU A 124 -23.93 -23.56 5.67
C GLU A 124 -25.24 -24.08 6.31
#